data_AF-Q8E9S9-F1
#
_entry.id   AF-Q8E9S9-F1
#
_cell.length_a   1.000
_cell.length_b   1.000
_cell.length_c   1.000
_cell.angle_alpha   90.00
_cell.angle_beta   90.00
_cell.angle_gamma   90.00
#
_symmetry.space_group_name_H-M   'P 1'
#
loop_
_entity.id
_entity.type
_entity.pdbx_description
1 polymer ?
#
loop_
_entity_poly.entity_id
_entity_poly.type
_entity_poly.pdbx_seq_one_letter_code
_entity_poly.pdbx_strand_id
1 'polypeptide(L)'
;MRRSSPEPREGYDWKLWIDEMDQEGDRRVFLFYAQKNDDVDAAELRFLCLASEGEVYAAVRVVDDNLYNEVDLSSQNEKLTLKASSSDRMVSSEPFTSNSTFMQDFAKSGWLQLNVTQNMEGISDGFMVEMAISTPEGMQAIADFVNNCNPGDMK
;
A
#
# COMPACT_ATOMS: atom_id res chain seq x y z
N MET A 1 3.17 -1.84 -23.28
CA MET A 1 1.87 -1.16 -23.45
C MET A 1 1.52 -0.54 -22.11
N ARG A 2 1.20 0.76 -22.03
CA ARG A 2 0.72 1.34 -20.76
C ARG A 2 -0.65 0.74 -20.46
N ARG A 3 -0.81 0.11 -19.30
CA ARG A 3 -2.11 -0.41 -18.86
C ARG A 3 -3.00 0.78 -18.51
N SER A 4 -4.27 0.73 -18.92
CA SER A 4 -5.25 1.73 -18.49
C SER A 4 -5.53 1.57 -17.00
N SER A 5 -5.86 2.66 -16.31
CA SER A 5 -6.35 2.59 -14.93
C SER A 5 -7.54 1.63 -14.86
N PRO A 6 -7.61 0.75 -13.85
CA PRO A 6 -8.79 -0.03 -13.60
C PRO A 6 -9.98 0.87 -13.22
N GLU A 7 -11.20 0.33 -13.34
CA GLU A 7 -12.39 1.02 -12.86
C GLU A 7 -12.37 1.08 -11.32
N PRO A 8 -12.67 2.24 -10.71
CA PRO A 8 -12.69 2.35 -9.26
C PRO A 8 -13.80 1.48 -8.65
N ARG A 9 -13.49 0.84 -7.51
CA ARG A 9 -14.46 0.00 -6.79
C ARG A 9 -15.42 0.90 -6.00
N GLU A 10 -16.73 0.72 -6.18
CA GLU A 10 -17.75 1.51 -5.50
C GLU A 10 -17.54 1.52 -3.98
N GLY A 11 -17.49 2.73 -3.40
CA GLY A 11 -17.38 2.95 -1.96
C GLY A 11 -15.96 2.86 -1.38
N TYR A 12 -14.98 2.41 -2.16
CA TYR A 12 -13.57 2.32 -1.74
C TYR A 12 -12.75 3.51 -2.26
N ASP A 13 -11.79 3.95 -1.45
CA ASP A 13 -10.78 4.92 -1.88
C ASP A 13 -9.51 4.85 -1.03
N TRP A 14 -8.49 5.59 -1.45
CA TRP A 14 -7.29 5.84 -0.68
C TRP A 14 -7.55 6.84 0.44
N LYS A 15 -7.04 6.53 1.63
CA LYS A 15 -7.20 7.33 2.83
C LYS A 15 -5.85 7.52 3.52
N LEU A 16 -5.68 8.69 4.13
CA LEU A 16 -4.53 9.03 4.94
C LEU A 16 -4.92 9.03 6.42
N TRP A 17 -4.09 8.44 7.26
CA TRP A 17 -4.15 8.62 8.70
C TRP A 17 -2.75 8.93 9.22
N ILE A 18 -2.65 9.85 10.17
CA ILE A 18 -1.40 10.28 10.76
C ILE A 18 -1.51 10.08 12.26
N ASP A 19 -0.60 9.29 12.80
CA ASP A 19 -0.42 9.10 14.23
C ASP A 19 0.76 9.95 14.70
N GLU A 20 0.44 11.02 15.43
CA GLU A 20 1.40 11.93 16.01
C GLU A 20 1.69 11.46 17.44
N MET A 21 2.77 10.69 17.60
CA MET A 21 3.17 10.21 18.92
C MET A 21 3.90 11.31 19.71
N ASP A 22 3.31 11.72 20.83
CA ASP A 22 3.72 12.87 21.65
C ASP A 22 5.15 12.81 22.25
N GLN A 23 5.82 11.64 22.28
CA GLN A 23 7.02 11.47 23.13
C GLN A 23 8.36 11.32 22.41
N GLU A 24 8.41 10.99 21.12
CA GLU A 24 9.69 10.70 20.43
C GLU A 24 9.89 11.46 19.11
N GLY A 25 8.90 12.26 18.68
CA GLY A 25 8.95 12.93 17.38
C GLY A 25 8.78 11.98 16.19
N ASP A 26 8.56 10.70 16.45
CA ASP A 26 8.26 9.69 15.45
C ASP A 26 6.80 9.81 15.02
N ARG A 27 6.63 10.42 13.85
CA ARG A 27 5.33 10.53 13.18
C ARG A 27 5.13 9.33 12.27
N ARG A 28 4.05 8.58 12.50
CA ARG A 28 3.67 7.45 11.63
C ARG A 28 2.59 7.90 10.68
N VAL A 29 2.86 7.72 9.40
CA VAL A 29 1.94 8.11 8.32
C VAL A 29 1.44 6.83 7.68
N PHE A 30 0.12 6.68 7.60
CA PHE A 30 -0.54 5.53 7.02
C PHE A 30 -1.33 5.94 5.79
N LEU A 31 -1.12 5.24 4.69
CA LEU A 31 -1.96 5.31 3.49
C LEU A 31 -2.60 3.96 3.27
N PHE A 32 -3.92 3.90 3.19
CA PHE A 32 -4.65 2.63 3.12
C PHE A 32 -5.84 2.70 2.18
N TYR A 33 -6.21 1.57 1.60
CA TYR A 33 -7.36 1.45 0.70
C TYR A 33 -8.52 0.78 1.42
N ALA A 34 -9.61 1.51 1.63
CA ALA A 34 -10.73 1.01 2.43
C ALA A 34 -12.05 1.71 2.09
N GLN A 35 -13.18 1.18 2.59
CA GLN A 35 -14.46 1.84 2.42
C GLN A 35 -14.54 3.12 3.24
N LYS A 36 -15.46 4.03 2.88
CA LYS A 36 -15.66 5.32 3.56
C LYS A 36 -15.72 5.26 5.09
N ASN A 37 -16.29 4.20 5.68
CA ASN A 37 -16.46 4.07 7.14
C ASN A 37 -15.44 3.15 7.82
N ASP A 38 -14.52 2.55 7.06
CA ASP A 38 -13.48 1.68 7.61
C ASP A 38 -12.33 2.50 8.18
N ASP A 39 -11.72 1.97 9.25
CA ASP A 39 -10.49 2.48 9.85
C ASP A 39 -9.24 1.79 9.26
N VAL A 40 -8.06 2.17 9.75
CA VAL A 40 -6.77 1.64 9.29
C VAL A 40 -6.59 0.15 9.59
N ASP A 41 -7.24 -0.38 10.63
CA ASP A 41 -7.11 -1.78 11.06
C ASP A 41 -8.01 -2.73 10.26
N ALA A 42 -9.10 -2.20 9.70
CA ALA A 42 -9.97 -2.89 8.76
C ALA A 42 -9.39 -2.97 7.34
N ALA A 43 -8.37 -2.16 7.01
CA ALA A 43 -7.83 -2.10 5.66
C ALA A 43 -7.06 -3.38 5.25
N GLU A 44 -7.31 -3.86 4.03
CA GLU A 44 -6.62 -5.02 3.44
C GLU A 44 -5.17 -4.69 3.05
N LEU A 45 -4.94 -3.49 2.52
CA LEU A 45 -3.63 -2.98 2.12
C LEU A 45 -3.35 -1.65 2.83
N ARG A 46 -2.15 -1.54 3.39
CA ARG A 46 -1.63 -0.30 3.99
C ARG A 46 -0.17 -0.06 3.64
N PHE A 47 0.18 1.19 3.48
CA PHE A 47 1.55 1.68 3.53
C PHE A 47 1.75 2.38 4.86
N LEU A 48 2.83 2.03 5.56
CA LEU A 48 3.33 2.72 6.74
C LEU A 48 4.59 3.46 6.35
N CYS A 49 4.72 4.67 6.87
CA CYS A 49 5.91 5.47 6.75
C CYS A 49 6.31 6.01 8.11
N LEU A 50 7.57 5.79 8.46
CA LEU A 50 8.20 6.36 9.65
C LEU A 50 8.87 7.65 9.20
N ALA A 51 8.21 8.80 9.43
CA ALA A 51 8.60 10.06 8.81
C ALA A 51 10.02 10.52 9.18
N SER A 52 10.49 10.16 10.38
CA SER A 52 11.86 10.41 10.86
C SER A 52 12.93 9.65 10.08
N GLU A 53 12.61 8.48 9.54
CA GLU A 53 13.53 7.60 8.81
C GLU A 53 13.38 7.73 7.29
N GLY A 54 12.23 8.24 6.81
CA GLY A 54 11.91 8.31 5.38
C GLY A 54 11.68 6.93 4.75
N GLU A 55 11.53 5.90 5.58
CA GLU A 55 11.28 4.53 5.17
C GLU A 55 9.78 4.26 5.07
N VAL A 56 9.40 3.64 3.97
CA VAL A 56 8.06 3.21 3.63
C VAL A 56 8.03 1.68 3.61
N TYR A 57 6.98 1.13 4.20
CA TYR A 57 6.68 -0.29 4.29
C TYR A 57 5.29 -0.52 3.72
N ALA A 58 5.15 -1.44 2.77
CA ALA A 58 3.84 -1.90 2.30
C ALA A 58 3.48 -3.19 3.04
N ALA A 59 2.23 -3.31 3.47
CA ALA A 59 1.75 -4.52 4.14
C ALA A 59 0.32 -4.86 3.73
N VAL A 60 0.06 -6.16 3.54
CA VAL A 60 -1.26 -6.70 3.21
C VAL A 60 -1.67 -7.67 4.30
N ARG A 61 -2.89 -7.49 4.79
CA ARG A 61 -3.52 -8.42 5.73
C ARG A 61 -4.01 -9.65 4.99
N VAL A 62 -3.62 -10.83 5.47
CA VAL A 62 -4.07 -12.13 4.96
C VAL A 62 -5.29 -12.55 5.76
N VAL A 63 -6.47 -12.46 5.15
CA VAL A 63 -7.76 -12.68 5.84
C VAL A 63 -8.13 -14.17 5.92
N ASP A 64 -7.55 -15.00 5.06
CA ASP A 64 -7.88 -16.43 4.94
C ASP A 64 -6.74 -17.35 5.41
N ASP A 65 -7.03 -18.59 5.79
CA ASP A 65 -6.02 -19.58 6.24
C ASP A 65 -5.09 -20.05 5.09
N ASN A 66 -5.34 -19.55 3.87
CA ASN A 66 -4.45 -19.70 2.73
C ASN A 66 -3.24 -18.78 2.89
N LEU A 67 -2.15 -19.35 3.39
CA LEU A 67 -0.83 -18.74 3.54
C LEU A 67 -0.35 -18.15 2.20
N TYR A 68 -0.49 -16.85 2.01
CA TYR A 68 0.22 -16.15 0.94
C TYR A 68 1.68 -16.03 1.35
N ASN A 69 2.55 -16.79 0.71
CA ASN A 69 3.99 -16.69 0.96
C ASN A 69 4.58 -15.44 0.28
N GLU A 70 3.95 -15.00 -0.81
CA GLU A 70 4.39 -13.87 -1.61
C GLU A 70 3.20 -13.22 -2.32
N VAL A 71 3.21 -11.89 -2.40
CA VAL A 71 2.21 -11.08 -3.11
C VAL A 71 2.94 -9.99 -3.86
N ASP A 72 2.55 -9.74 -5.11
CA ASP A 72 3.09 -8.65 -5.92
C ASP A 72 2.10 -7.48 -5.96
N LEU A 73 2.53 -6.30 -5.53
CA LEU A 73 1.86 -5.04 -5.83
C LEU A 73 2.45 -4.47 -7.12
N SER A 74 1.60 -4.10 -8.06
CA SER A 74 2.01 -3.50 -9.33
C SER A 74 1.35 -2.14 -9.52
N SER A 75 2.14 -1.15 -9.92
CA SER A 75 1.65 0.12 -10.47
C SER A 75 2.34 0.34 -11.81
N GLN A 76 1.57 0.53 -12.87
CA GLN A 76 2.10 0.74 -14.22
C GLN A 76 3.10 -0.35 -14.65
N ASN A 77 4.40 -0.05 -14.68
CA ASN A 77 5.47 -0.99 -15.06
C ASN A 77 6.33 -1.42 -13.86
N GLU A 78 6.05 -0.88 -12.67
CA GLU A 78 6.81 -1.14 -11.47
C GLU A 78 6.11 -2.19 -10.61
N LYS A 79 6.92 -2.97 -9.90
CA LYS A 79 6.46 -4.08 -9.06
C LYS A 79 7.16 -4.01 -7.71
N LEU A 80 6.39 -4.17 -6.65
CA LEU A 80 6.86 -4.33 -5.28
C LEU A 80 6.39 -5.70 -4.77
N THR A 81 7.35 -6.55 -4.42
CA THR A 81 7.07 -7.89 -3.89
C THR A 81 7.01 -7.85 -2.37
N LEU A 82 5.91 -8.34 -1.80
CA LEU A 82 5.67 -8.50 -0.38
C LEU A 82 5.82 -9.98 -0.04
N LYS A 83 6.50 -10.27 1.06
CA LYS A 83 6.76 -11.65 1.51
C LYS A 83 6.17 -11.87 2.88
N ALA A 84 5.81 -13.12 3.16
CA ALA A 84 5.36 -13.51 4.48
C ALA A 84 6.40 -13.13 5.53
N SER A 85 5.95 -12.40 6.54
CA SER A 85 6.74 -12.14 7.74
C SER A 85 6.68 -13.38 8.64
N SER A 86 7.73 -13.64 9.43
CA SER A 86 7.77 -14.77 10.37
C SER A 86 6.73 -14.68 11.50
N SER A 87 6.06 -13.54 11.64
CA SER A 87 4.97 -13.30 12.59
C SER A 87 3.73 -12.75 11.87
N ASP A 88 2.58 -13.29 12.26
CA ASP A 88 1.24 -12.90 11.86
C ASP A 88 0.83 -13.15 10.41
N ARG A 89 -0.49 -13.18 10.20
CA ARG A 89 -1.18 -13.33 8.91
C ARG A 89 -0.97 -12.08 8.04
N MET A 90 0.27 -11.75 7.75
CA MET A 90 0.68 -10.55 7.02
C MET A 90 1.82 -10.86 6.06
N VAL A 91 1.75 -10.25 4.87
CA VAL A 91 2.90 -10.12 3.97
C VAL A 91 3.32 -8.66 3.95
N SER A 92 4.62 -8.40 3.95
CA SER A 92 5.18 -7.06 3.95
C SER A 92 6.35 -6.93 2.99
N SER A 93 6.61 -5.72 2.53
CA SER A 93 7.80 -5.41 1.73
C SER A 93 9.02 -5.25 2.64
N GLU A 94 10.20 -5.35 2.04
CA GLU A 94 11.40 -4.69 2.56
C GLU A 94 11.17 -3.16 2.60
N PRO A 95 11.89 -2.40 3.44
CA PRO A 95 11.82 -0.94 3.43
C PRO A 95 12.21 -0.37 2.07
N PHE A 96 11.47 0.65 1.63
CA PHE A 96 11.78 1.45 0.44
C PHE A 96 11.47 2.92 0.72
N THR A 97 11.77 3.83 -0.22
CA THR A 97 11.55 5.27 -0.01
C THR A 97 10.34 5.79 -0.79
N SER A 98 9.76 6.89 -0.32
CA SER A 98 8.72 7.65 -1.04
C SER A 98 9.17 8.14 -2.43
N ASN A 99 10.48 8.25 -2.65
CA ASN A 99 11.10 8.61 -3.93
C ASN A 99 11.41 7.41 -4.84
N SER A 100 11.07 6.19 -4.43
CA SER A 100 11.22 5.00 -5.28
C SER A 100 10.38 5.11 -6.56
N THR A 101 10.83 4.48 -7.65
CA THR A 101 10.10 4.47 -8.93
C THR A 101 8.69 3.93 -8.75
N PHE A 102 8.52 2.88 -7.95
CA PHE A 102 7.21 2.31 -7.60
C PHE A 102 6.26 3.36 -6.99
N MET A 103 6.70 4.10 -5.97
CA MET A 103 5.86 5.13 -5.34
C MET A 103 5.56 6.30 -6.27
N GLN A 104 6.53 6.71 -7.08
CA GLN A 104 6.34 7.78 -8.06
C GLN A 104 5.35 7.38 -9.16
N ASP A 105 5.38 6.12 -9.59
CA ASP A 105 4.41 5.61 -10.57
C ASP A 105 3.03 5.44 -9.94
N PHE A 106 2.93 4.93 -8.71
CA PHE A 106 1.67 4.88 -7.95
C PHE A 106 1.07 6.27 -7.72
N ALA A 107 1.87 7.24 -7.28
CA ALA A 107 1.39 8.61 -7.06
C ALA A 107 0.90 9.30 -8.34
N LYS A 108 1.42 8.93 -9.50
CA LYS A 108 0.96 9.44 -10.81
C LYS A 108 -0.25 8.69 -11.34
N SER A 109 -0.32 7.38 -11.10
CA SER A 109 -1.35 6.51 -11.67
C SER A 109 -2.63 6.51 -10.84
N GLY A 110 -2.50 6.65 -9.52
CA GLY A 110 -3.61 6.54 -8.58
C GLY A 110 -4.18 5.13 -8.44
N TRP A 111 -3.46 4.11 -8.92
CA TRP A 111 -3.95 2.74 -8.85
C TRP A 111 -2.84 1.74 -8.56
N LEU A 112 -3.24 0.65 -7.91
CA LEU A 112 -2.43 -0.52 -7.64
C LEU A 112 -3.18 -1.78 -8.03
N GLN A 113 -2.43 -2.80 -8.41
CA GLN A 113 -2.92 -4.13 -8.64
C GLN A 113 -2.19 -5.09 -7.71
N LEU A 114 -2.94 -5.75 -6.84
CA LEU A 114 -2.47 -6.85 -6.02
C LEU A 114 -2.60 -8.15 -6.82
N ASN A 115 -1.49 -8.83 -7.04
CA ASN A 115 -1.45 -10.15 -7.66
C ASN A 115 -1.00 -11.14 -6.59
N VAL A 116 -1.93 -12.00 -6.18
CA VAL A 116 -1.67 -13.01 -5.16
C VAL A 116 -1.34 -14.31 -5.84
N THR A 117 -0.17 -14.88 -5.55
CA THR A 117 0.24 -16.20 -6.04
C THR A 117 0.15 -17.18 -4.89
N GLN A 118 -0.86 -18.05 -4.89
CA GLN A 118 -0.88 -19.18 -3.98
C GLN A 118 0.10 -20.24 -4.49
N ASN A 119 1.09 -20.58 -3.66
CA ASN A 119 1.95 -21.73 -3.87
C ASN A 119 1.56 -22.81 -2.85
N MET A 120 0.43 -23.48 -3.09
CA MET A 120 0.14 -24.77 -2.45
C MET A 120 0.60 -25.87 -3.41
N GLU A 121 1.21 -26.93 -2.89
CA GLU A 121 1.83 -28.04 -3.65
C GLU A 121 1.03 -28.41 -4.93
N GLY A 122 1.44 -27.85 -6.07
CA GLY A 122 0.91 -28.19 -7.40
C GLY A 122 -0.29 -27.39 -7.94
N ILE A 123 -0.83 -26.39 -7.24
CA ILE A 123 -1.92 -25.54 -7.74
C ILE A 123 -1.52 -24.06 -7.62
N SER A 124 -1.42 -23.39 -8.77
CA SER A 124 -1.14 -21.95 -8.87
C SER A 124 -2.41 -21.23 -9.35
N ASP A 125 -3.41 -21.16 -8.48
CA ASP A 125 -4.56 -20.29 -8.72
C ASP A 125 -4.24 -18.92 -8.13
N GLY A 126 -3.95 -17.97 -9.02
CA GLY A 126 -3.74 -16.58 -8.66
C GLY A 126 -5.05 -15.80 -8.73
N PHE A 127 -5.26 -14.89 -7.79
CA PHE A 127 -6.31 -13.88 -7.91
C PHE A 127 -5.73 -12.47 -7.93
N MET A 128 -6.49 -11.58 -8.54
CA MET A 128 -6.12 -10.20 -8.78
C MET A 128 -7.11 -9.30 -8.06
N VAL A 129 -6.60 -8.33 -7.30
CA VAL A 129 -7.40 -7.24 -6.73
C VAL A 129 -6.89 -5.93 -7.31
N GLU A 130 -7.79 -5.19 -7.96
CA GLU A 130 -7.50 -3.87 -8.51
C GLU A 130 -8.01 -2.80 -7.53
N MET A 131 -7.16 -1.81 -7.27
CA MET A 131 -7.41 -0.71 -6.34
C MET A 131 -7.14 0.59 -7.09
N ALA A 132 -8.16 1.42 -7.25
CA ALA A 132 -8.08 2.67 -8.01
C ALA A 132 -8.70 3.80 -7.20
N ILE A 133 -8.16 5.00 -7.33
CA ILE A 133 -8.77 6.22 -6.81
C ILE A 133 -10.20 6.36 -7.34
N SER A 134 -11.14 6.65 -6.45
CA SER A 134 -12.52 6.97 -6.81
C SER A 134 -12.81 8.47 -6.76
N THR A 135 -12.05 9.25 -5.97
CA THR A 135 -12.33 10.65 -5.65
C THR A 135 -11.09 11.55 -5.64
N PRO A 136 -11.25 12.88 -5.78
CA PRO A 136 -10.14 13.83 -5.59
C PRO A 136 -9.45 13.69 -4.22
N GLU A 137 -10.20 13.36 -3.16
CA GLU A 137 -9.68 13.14 -1.82
C GLU A 137 -8.70 11.96 -1.77
N GLY A 138 -8.98 10.88 -2.51
CA GLY A 138 -8.05 9.75 -2.64
C GLY A 138 -6.72 10.14 -3.29
N MET A 139 -6.77 10.98 -4.32
CA MET A 139 -5.56 11.53 -4.95
C MET A 139 -4.77 12.41 -3.97
N GLN A 140 -5.47 13.24 -3.19
CA GLN A 140 -4.83 14.09 -2.19
C GLN A 140 -4.18 13.24 -1.08
N ALA A 141 -4.84 12.17 -0.64
CA ALA A 141 -4.28 11.25 0.36
C ALA A 141 -2.94 10.63 -0.08
N ILE A 142 -2.82 10.21 -1.35
CA ILE A 142 -1.56 9.68 -1.88
C ILE A 142 -0.49 10.76 -1.96
N ALA A 143 -0.83 11.95 -2.43
CA ALA A 143 0.10 13.08 -2.51
C ALA A 143 0.61 13.48 -1.12
N ASP A 144 -0.29 13.60 -0.15
CA ASP A 144 0.04 13.92 1.24
C ASP A 144 0.91 12.82 1.86
N PHE A 145 0.62 11.54 1.59
CA PHE A 145 1.47 10.46 2.04
C PHE A 145 2.91 10.62 1.52
N VAL A 146 3.09 10.80 0.21
CA VAL A 146 4.42 10.97 -0.39
C VAL A 146 5.15 12.18 0.21
N ASN A 147 4.45 13.30 0.40
CA ASN A 147 5.04 14.51 0.96
C ASN A 147 5.47 14.34 2.43
N ASN A 148 4.60 13.74 3.26
CA ASN A 148 4.92 13.50 4.68
C ASN A 148 6.03 12.44 4.86
N CYS A 149 6.30 11.65 3.82
CA CYS A 149 7.32 10.61 3.80
C CYS A 149 8.60 11.01 3.06
N ASN A 150 8.71 12.27 2.63
CA ASN A 150 9.93 12.80 2.04
C ASN A 150 10.65 13.69 3.09
N PRO A 151 11.67 13.17 3.78
CA PRO A 151 12.35 13.93 4.85
C PRO A 151 13.07 15.19 4.33
N GLY A 152 13.24 15.33 3.01
CA GLY A 152 13.87 16.50 2.37
C GLY A 152 13.01 17.77 2.35
N ASP A 153 11.67 17.65 2.43
CA ASP A 153 10.74 18.79 2.31
C ASP A 153 10.24 19.33 3.67
N MET A 154 10.66 18.73 4.80
CA MET A 154 10.28 19.16 6.15
C MET A 154 11.23 20.21 6.76
N LYS A 155 11.93 21.00 5.94
CA LYS A 155 12.85 22.07 6.36
C LYS A 155 12.32 23.47 6.09
#